data_AF-A0A535PNA8-F1
#
_entry.id   AF-A0A535PNA8-F1
#
_cell.length_a   1.000
_cell.length_b   1.000
_cell.length_c   1.000
_cell.angle_alpha   90.00
_cell.angle_beta   90.00
_cell.angle_gamma   90.00
#
_symmetry.space_group_name_H-M   'P 1'
#
loop_
_entity.id
_entity.type
_entity.pdbx_description
1 polymer ?
#
loop_
_entity_poly.entity_id
_entity_poly.type
_entity_poly.pdbx_seq_one_letter_code
_entity_poly.pdbx_strand_id
1 'polypeptide(L)'
;MIGRLTTAVEFTGEEASPWGALKLIAGSANPELAERISEKLGVPLTDPRLRHFPDGEINVKIEDSMRGHDVFVIQPTSPPVNEHLMELFIILDALRRASAGRVTAVIPYYGYARKERKTQPREPISAKLVANFITLAGADRLLLLDLHAEAIEGFFDVPTDHLSPHRIVADHLRTLNLQHLTIVAPDAGGGRRAEAVANQLQAPIAFGYKRRSADDEVEVIAVSGDVKGRDCVVVEDIITTGSTISKLAQALHKQGARRVFIAATHPVLTGDAVERLKRADVEQVIVTDSVPIAREKLGPDSMITILSVAPLLAEAIIRVHENRSVSELFR
;
A
#
# COMPACT_ATOMS: atom_id res chain seq x y z
N MET A 1 3.96 18.70 25.54
CA MET A 1 2.53 18.39 25.41
C MET A 1 2.41 17.32 24.34
N ILE A 2 2.24 16.07 24.75
CA ILE A 2 2.26 14.90 23.85
C ILE A 2 0.83 14.71 23.32
N GLY A 3 0.59 15.04 22.05
CA GLY A 3 -0.68 14.77 21.39
C GLY A 3 -0.76 13.29 21.02
N ARG A 4 -1.38 12.48 21.88
CA ARG A 4 -1.90 11.16 21.47
C ARG A 4 -2.97 11.40 20.42
N LEU A 5 -2.77 10.90 19.20
CA LEU A 5 -3.85 10.71 18.23
C LEU A 5 -4.86 9.74 18.86
N THR A 6 -5.86 10.31 19.52
CA THR A 6 -6.99 9.58 20.09
C THR A 6 -8.06 9.60 19.01
N THR A 7 -7.93 8.77 17.98
CA THR A 7 -8.96 8.61 16.95
C THR A 7 -9.98 7.58 17.44
N ALA A 8 -10.81 7.99 18.40
CA ALA A 8 -12.14 7.41 18.51
C ALA A 8 -12.95 8.02 17.36
N VAL A 9 -13.13 7.26 16.28
CA VAL A 9 -13.93 7.73 15.16
C VAL A 9 -15.39 7.47 15.52
N GLU A 10 -16.11 8.51 15.96
CA GLU A 10 -17.53 8.42 16.24
C GLU A 10 -18.31 8.45 14.92
N PHE A 11 -18.85 7.32 14.51
CA PHE A 11 -19.79 7.22 13.39
C PHE A 11 -21.14 7.83 13.80
N THR A 12 -21.49 8.98 13.23
CA THR A 12 -22.85 9.53 13.35
C THR A 12 -23.73 8.87 12.30
N GLY A 13 -24.91 8.34 12.70
CA GLY A 13 -25.75 7.43 11.90
C GLY A 13 -26.29 7.93 10.55
N GLU A 14 -27.29 7.21 10.02
CA GLU A 14 -27.82 7.18 8.63
C GLU A 14 -28.09 8.52 7.89
N GLU A 15 -28.00 9.68 8.55
CA GLU A 15 -28.31 10.99 7.97
C GLU A 15 -27.11 11.73 7.32
N ALA A 16 -25.88 11.21 7.43
CA ALA A 16 -24.69 11.96 7.00
C ALA A 16 -24.34 11.88 5.50
N SER A 17 -24.83 10.87 4.77
CA SER A 17 -24.47 10.64 3.36
C SER A 17 -25.70 10.66 2.45
N PRO A 18 -25.63 11.31 1.26
CA PRO A 18 -26.71 11.22 0.27
C PRO A 18 -26.90 9.81 -0.30
N TRP A 19 -26.01 8.87 0.03
CA TRP A 19 -25.98 7.50 -0.49
C TRP A 19 -26.42 6.46 0.55
N GLY A 20 -27.24 6.82 1.54
CA GLY A 20 -27.75 5.89 2.56
C GLY A 20 -26.67 5.40 3.52
N ALA A 21 -26.94 4.32 4.26
CA ALA A 21 -26.00 3.78 5.27
C ALA A 21 -24.67 3.28 4.67
N LEU A 22 -23.58 3.39 5.46
CA LEU A 22 -22.27 2.84 5.14
C LEU A 22 -22.28 1.30 5.23
N LYS A 23 -21.79 0.64 4.18
CA LYS A 23 -21.61 -0.82 4.13
C LYS A 23 -20.19 -1.19 3.74
N LEU A 24 -19.64 -2.22 4.37
CA LEU A 24 -18.32 -2.75 4.06
C LEU A 24 -18.46 -4.16 3.48
N ILE A 25 -17.68 -4.44 2.44
CA ILE A 25 -17.53 -5.78 1.88
C ILE A 25 -16.06 -6.00 1.55
N ALA A 26 -15.55 -7.21 1.76
CA ALA A 26 -14.17 -7.56 1.48
C ALA A 26 -14.12 -8.76 0.55
N GLY A 27 -13.19 -8.76 -0.41
CA GLY A 27 -12.86 -9.99 -1.14
C GLY A 27 -11.81 -10.82 -0.38
N SER A 28 -11.20 -11.79 -1.06
CA SER A 28 -10.31 -12.75 -0.39
C SER A 28 -8.88 -12.25 -0.16
N ALA A 29 -8.51 -11.10 -0.73
CA ALA A 29 -7.10 -10.74 -0.87
C ALA A 29 -6.44 -10.30 0.45
N ASN A 30 -7.18 -9.72 1.38
CA ASN A 30 -6.66 -9.35 2.71
C ASN A 30 -7.79 -9.23 3.77
N PRO A 31 -8.39 -10.34 4.20
CA PRO A 31 -9.49 -10.34 5.16
C PRO A 31 -9.10 -9.73 6.51
N GLU A 32 -7.86 -9.97 6.97
CA GLU A 32 -7.36 -9.46 8.26
C GLU A 32 -7.28 -7.92 8.30
N LEU A 33 -6.95 -7.26 7.18
CA LEU A 33 -6.98 -5.79 7.11
C LEU A 33 -8.43 -5.28 7.07
N ALA A 34 -9.31 -5.96 6.31
CA ALA A 34 -10.71 -5.58 6.24
C ALA A 34 -11.41 -5.68 7.61
N GLU A 35 -11.13 -6.73 8.37
CA GLU A 35 -11.65 -6.92 9.74
C GLU A 35 -11.20 -5.77 10.64
N ARG A 36 -9.91 -5.43 10.62
CA ARG A 36 -9.37 -4.30 11.40
C ARG A 36 -9.97 -2.94 11.01
N ILE A 37 -10.33 -2.75 9.74
CA ILE A 37 -11.04 -1.55 9.27
C ILE A 37 -12.47 -1.56 9.83
N SER A 38 -13.17 -2.68 9.71
CA SER A 38 -14.53 -2.89 10.22
C SER A 38 -14.64 -2.63 11.73
N GLU A 39 -13.73 -3.18 12.52
CA GLU A 39 -13.65 -2.95 13.97
C GLU A 39 -13.48 -1.48 14.33
N LYS A 40 -12.67 -0.74 13.57
CA LYS A 40 -12.44 0.69 13.79
C LYS A 40 -13.63 1.55 13.42
N LEU A 41 -14.38 1.14 12.42
CA LEU A 41 -15.58 1.83 11.95
C LEU A 41 -16.81 1.48 12.80
N GLY A 42 -16.78 0.37 13.52
CA GLY A 42 -17.97 -0.18 14.17
C GLY A 42 -19.04 -0.65 13.17
N VAL A 43 -18.63 -0.93 11.92
CA VAL A 43 -19.52 -1.36 10.85
C VAL A 43 -19.16 -2.79 10.44
N PRO A 44 -20.08 -3.75 10.53
CA PRO A 44 -19.77 -5.15 10.23
C PRO A 44 -19.43 -5.35 8.75
N LEU A 45 -18.49 -6.27 8.48
CA LEU A 45 -18.23 -6.76 7.13
C LEU A 45 -19.39 -7.64 6.64
N THR A 46 -19.90 -7.33 5.46
CA THR A 46 -20.76 -8.25 4.71
C THR A 46 -19.89 -9.31 4.01
N ASP A 47 -20.31 -10.57 4.12
CA ASP A 47 -19.72 -11.69 3.38
C ASP A 47 -20.20 -11.67 1.91
N PRO A 48 -19.31 -11.55 0.91
CA PRO A 48 -19.66 -11.67 -0.51
C PRO A 48 -20.08 -13.09 -0.92
N ARG A 49 -19.94 -14.08 -0.03
CA ARG A 49 -20.05 -15.52 -0.30
C ARG A 49 -19.22 -15.94 -1.49
N LEU A 50 -17.98 -15.50 -1.48
CA LEU A 50 -17.02 -15.77 -2.55
C LEU A 50 -16.70 -17.27 -2.60
N ARG A 51 -16.87 -17.87 -3.78
CA ARG A 51 -16.65 -19.30 -4.03
C ARG A 51 -16.00 -19.49 -5.39
N HIS A 52 -15.29 -20.61 -5.54
CA HIS A 52 -14.76 -21.04 -6.82
C HIS A 52 -15.49 -22.30 -7.27
N PHE A 53 -15.92 -22.31 -8.53
CA PHE A 53 -16.36 -23.53 -9.18
C PHE A 53 -15.16 -24.47 -9.42
N PRO A 54 -15.38 -25.79 -9.62
CA PRO A 54 -14.28 -26.75 -9.81
C PRO A 54 -13.34 -26.45 -10.99
N ASP A 55 -13.77 -25.64 -11.96
CA ASP A 55 -12.98 -25.18 -13.11
C ASP A 55 -12.24 -23.85 -12.88
N GLY A 56 -12.40 -23.25 -11.69
CA GLY A 56 -11.72 -22.02 -11.28
C GLY A 56 -12.52 -20.74 -11.51
N GLU A 57 -13.73 -20.80 -12.08
CA GLU A 57 -14.60 -19.63 -12.20
C GLU A 57 -15.02 -19.10 -10.81
N ILE A 58 -14.99 -17.78 -10.64
CA ILE A 58 -15.36 -17.11 -9.40
C ILE A 58 -16.87 -16.86 -9.37
N ASN A 59 -17.51 -17.23 -8.27
CA ASN A 59 -18.90 -16.94 -7.96
C ASN A 59 -19.01 -16.03 -6.74
N VAL A 60 -19.85 -15.00 -6.84
CA VAL A 60 -20.16 -14.05 -5.76
C VAL A 60 -21.67 -13.96 -5.63
N LYS A 61 -22.19 -14.01 -4.40
CA LYS A 61 -23.61 -13.81 -4.10
C LYS A 61 -23.77 -13.07 -2.78
N ILE A 62 -23.92 -11.76 -2.88
CA ILE A 62 -24.18 -10.87 -1.76
C ILE A 62 -25.65 -11.04 -1.34
N GLU A 63 -25.90 -11.56 -0.15
CA GLU A 63 -27.28 -11.80 0.33
C GLU A 63 -27.89 -10.59 1.02
N ASP A 64 -27.06 -9.76 1.65
CA ASP A 64 -27.51 -8.53 2.26
C ASP A 64 -27.90 -7.52 1.17
N SER A 65 -29.02 -6.83 1.37
CA SER A 65 -29.42 -5.77 0.44
C SER A 65 -28.42 -4.60 0.50
N MET A 66 -27.81 -4.32 -0.65
CA MET A 66 -26.92 -3.16 -0.86
C MET A 66 -27.64 -1.98 -1.50
N ARG A 67 -28.93 -2.12 -1.82
CA ARG A 67 -29.69 -1.13 -2.60
C ARG A 67 -29.67 0.24 -1.93
N GLY A 68 -29.23 1.25 -2.66
CA GLY A 68 -29.22 2.63 -2.20
C GLY A 68 -28.26 2.94 -1.05
N HIS A 69 -27.34 2.03 -0.73
CA HIS A 69 -26.30 2.21 0.30
C HIS A 69 -24.95 2.64 -0.31
N ASP A 70 -24.07 3.18 0.54
CA ASP A 70 -22.70 3.59 0.20
C ASP A 70 -21.75 2.45 0.57
N VAL A 71 -21.31 1.72 -0.44
CA VAL A 71 -20.60 0.45 -0.28
C VAL A 71 -19.12 0.63 -0.54
N PHE A 72 -18.30 0.19 0.41
CA PHE A 72 -16.84 0.19 0.29
C PHE A 72 -16.34 -1.25 0.13
N VAL A 73 -15.68 -1.52 -1.00
CA VAL A 73 -15.11 -2.82 -1.35
C VAL A 73 -13.63 -2.84 -1.00
N ILE A 74 -13.23 -3.58 0.03
CA ILE A 74 -11.84 -3.70 0.46
C ILE A 74 -11.20 -4.90 -0.24
N GLN A 75 -10.34 -4.64 -1.22
CA GLN A 75 -9.70 -5.68 -2.01
C GLN A 75 -8.37 -5.17 -2.58
N PRO A 76 -7.23 -5.39 -1.89
CA PRO A 76 -5.93 -5.24 -2.55
C PRO A 76 -5.81 -6.23 -3.71
N THR A 77 -4.98 -5.89 -4.69
CA THR A 77 -4.76 -6.73 -5.89
C THR A 77 -3.36 -7.35 -5.83
N SER A 78 -3.04 -7.93 -4.67
CA SER A 78 -1.79 -8.66 -4.39
C SER A 78 -1.80 -10.06 -5.01
N PRO A 79 -0.68 -10.80 -5.04
CA PRO A 79 -0.67 -12.19 -5.51
C PRO A 79 -1.69 -13.09 -4.77
N PRO A 80 -2.44 -13.96 -5.48
CA PRO A 80 -2.52 -14.10 -6.95
C PRO A 80 -3.25 -12.91 -7.63
N VAL A 81 -2.48 -12.10 -8.37
CA VAL A 81 -2.91 -10.76 -8.84
C VAL A 81 -4.14 -10.80 -9.73
N ASN A 82 -4.20 -11.75 -10.67
CA ASN A 82 -5.28 -11.83 -11.65
C ASN A 82 -6.58 -12.33 -11.03
N GLU A 83 -6.48 -13.23 -10.07
CA GLU A 83 -7.62 -13.79 -9.36
C GLU A 83 -8.26 -12.73 -8.49
N HIS A 84 -7.47 -12.03 -7.66
CA HIS A 84 -7.98 -10.94 -6.83
C HIS A 84 -8.55 -9.77 -7.67
N LEU A 85 -8.02 -9.52 -8.87
CA LEU A 85 -8.60 -8.56 -9.82
C LEU A 85 -9.96 -9.05 -10.34
N MET A 86 -10.07 -10.31 -10.74
CA MET A 86 -11.35 -10.87 -11.19
C MET A 86 -12.39 -10.89 -10.08
N GLU A 87 -12.01 -11.23 -8.84
CA GLU A 87 -12.88 -11.10 -7.68
C GLU A 87 -13.38 -9.67 -7.50
N LEU A 88 -12.48 -8.68 -7.55
CA LEU A 88 -12.85 -7.26 -7.46
C LEU A 88 -13.88 -6.90 -8.54
N PHE A 89 -13.62 -7.26 -9.80
CA PHE A 89 -14.52 -6.92 -10.90
C PHE A 89 -15.91 -7.55 -10.74
N ILE A 90 -15.97 -8.81 -10.31
CA ILE A 90 -17.23 -9.52 -10.11
C ILE A 90 -18.00 -8.95 -8.92
N ILE A 91 -17.32 -8.60 -7.81
CA ILE A 91 -17.96 -7.94 -6.67
C ILE A 91 -18.52 -6.57 -7.08
N LEU A 92 -17.75 -5.75 -7.80
CA LEU A 92 -18.20 -4.44 -8.29
C LEU A 92 -19.41 -4.57 -9.23
N ASP A 93 -19.38 -5.50 -10.18
CA ASP A 93 -20.50 -5.73 -11.10
C ASP A 93 -21.76 -6.21 -10.35
N ALA A 94 -21.61 -7.10 -9.37
CA ALA A 94 -22.71 -7.56 -8.52
C ALA A 94 -23.36 -6.41 -7.74
N LEU A 95 -22.56 -5.54 -7.12
CA LEU A 95 -23.06 -4.37 -6.38
C LEU A 95 -23.80 -3.38 -7.28
N ARG A 96 -23.25 -3.09 -8.47
CA ARG A 96 -23.89 -2.24 -9.47
C ARG A 96 -25.24 -2.80 -9.89
N ARG A 97 -25.33 -4.10 -10.19
CA ARG A 97 -26.60 -4.77 -10.57
C ARG A 97 -27.57 -4.86 -9.40
N ALA A 98 -27.07 -4.95 -8.17
CA ALA A 98 -27.86 -4.88 -6.94
C ALA A 98 -28.36 -3.46 -6.60
N SER A 99 -28.06 -2.47 -7.45
CA SER A 99 -28.48 -1.07 -7.29
C SER A 99 -27.90 -0.41 -6.04
N ALA A 100 -26.64 -0.70 -5.70
CA ALA A 100 -25.91 0.09 -4.71
C ALA A 100 -25.99 1.58 -5.05
N GLY A 101 -26.08 2.43 -4.02
CA GLY A 101 -26.18 3.88 -4.22
C GLY A 101 -24.87 4.44 -4.76
N ARG A 102 -23.76 4.05 -4.14
CA ARG A 102 -22.40 4.38 -4.57
C ARG A 102 -21.45 3.26 -4.19
N VAL A 103 -20.49 2.95 -5.05
CA VAL A 103 -19.49 1.90 -4.83
C VAL A 103 -18.08 2.49 -4.86
N THR A 104 -17.39 2.45 -3.73
CA THR A 104 -15.98 2.88 -3.61
C THR A 104 -15.08 1.65 -3.53
N ALA A 105 -14.15 1.52 -4.48
CA ALA A 105 -13.13 0.47 -4.44
C ALA A 105 -11.96 0.92 -3.54
N VAL A 106 -11.79 0.25 -2.39
CA VAL A 106 -10.67 0.45 -1.47
C VAL A 106 -9.59 -0.56 -1.82
N ILE A 107 -8.50 -0.10 -2.41
CA ILE A 107 -7.42 -0.95 -2.94
C ILE A 107 -6.10 -0.58 -2.22
N PRO A 108 -5.83 -1.18 -1.04
CA PRO A 108 -4.62 -0.91 -0.27
C PRO A 108 -3.31 -1.24 -1.00
N TYR A 109 -3.34 -2.09 -2.02
CA TYR A 109 -2.22 -2.36 -2.90
C TYR A 109 -2.72 -2.49 -4.35
N TYR A 110 -2.25 -1.60 -5.22
CA TYR A 110 -2.61 -1.58 -6.63
C TYR A 110 -1.61 -2.41 -7.46
N GLY A 111 -2.00 -3.64 -7.78
CA GLY A 111 -1.30 -4.50 -8.72
C GLY A 111 -1.17 -3.84 -10.10
N TYR A 112 -0.17 -4.27 -10.88
CA TYR A 112 0.19 -3.67 -12.18
C TYR A 112 0.66 -2.21 -12.18
N ALA A 113 0.75 -1.54 -11.01
CA ALA A 113 1.20 -0.14 -10.90
C ALA A 113 2.57 0.14 -11.54
N ARG A 114 3.47 -0.85 -11.57
CA ARG A 114 4.84 -0.75 -12.13
C ARG A 114 4.90 -0.67 -13.67
N LYS A 115 3.76 -0.76 -14.37
CA LYS A 115 3.66 -0.60 -15.83
C LYS A 115 2.70 0.52 -16.17
N GLU A 116 3.06 1.72 -15.73
CA GLU A 116 2.36 3.01 -15.88
C GLU A 116 2.69 3.73 -17.19
N ARG A 117 3.76 3.34 -17.87
CA ARG A 117 4.12 3.91 -19.18
C ARG A 117 4.78 2.88 -20.09
N LYS A 118 4.84 3.22 -21.37
CA LYS A 118 5.64 2.48 -22.35
C LYS A 118 7.10 2.92 -22.22
N THR A 119 7.97 1.96 -21.96
CA THR A 119 9.43 2.15 -21.99
C THR A 119 10.02 1.74 -23.34
N GLN A 120 9.30 0.91 -24.09
CA GLN A 120 9.65 0.44 -25.43
C GLN A 120 8.42 0.40 -26.36
N PRO A 121 8.61 0.38 -27.69
CA PRO A 121 7.52 0.17 -28.63
C PRO A 121 6.78 -1.16 -28.37
N ARG A 122 5.46 -1.17 -28.57
CA ARG A 122 4.57 -2.34 -28.46
C ARG A 122 4.39 -2.93 -27.05
N GLU A 123 4.75 -2.20 -26.00
CA GLU A 123 4.40 -2.57 -24.63
C GLU A 123 2.99 -2.09 -24.24
N PRO A 124 2.29 -2.80 -23.33
CA PRO A 124 1.06 -2.31 -22.73
C PRO A 124 1.34 -1.25 -21.66
N ILE A 125 0.31 -0.49 -21.30
CA ILE A 125 0.24 0.29 -20.06
C ILE A 125 -0.76 -0.42 -19.15
N SER A 126 -0.32 -1.49 -18.50
CA SER A 126 -1.21 -2.38 -17.74
C SER A 126 -1.89 -1.65 -16.57
N ALA A 127 -1.23 -0.67 -15.95
CA ALA A 127 -1.85 0.14 -14.91
C ALA A 127 -3.09 0.90 -15.41
N LYS A 128 -3.07 1.44 -16.64
CA LYS A 128 -4.23 2.09 -17.28
C LYS A 128 -5.29 1.07 -17.71
N LEU A 129 -4.87 -0.09 -18.22
CA LEU A 129 -5.81 -1.16 -18.57
C LEU A 129 -6.64 -1.61 -17.35
N VAL A 130 -5.97 -1.85 -16.22
CA VAL A 130 -6.64 -2.24 -14.98
C VAL A 130 -7.55 -1.12 -14.47
N ALA A 131 -7.12 0.15 -14.54
CA ALA A 131 -7.94 1.29 -14.15
C ALA A 131 -9.25 1.37 -14.95
N ASN A 132 -9.18 1.11 -16.26
CA ASN A 132 -10.36 1.02 -17.12
C ASN A 132 -11.30 -0.09 -16.68
N PHE A 133 -10.78 -1.28 -16.35
CA PHE A 133 -11.61 -2.40 -15.93
C PHE A 133 -12.28 -2.18 -14.59
N ILE A 134 -11.59 -1.59 -13.60
CA ILE A 134 -12.19 -1.25 -12.30
C ILE A 134 -13.36 -0.28 -12.49
N THR A 135 -13.14 0.78 -13.29
CA THR A 135 -14.18 1.77 -13.59
C THR A 135 -15.36 1.12 -14.33
N LEU A 136 -15.08 0.32 -15.36
CA LEU A 136 -16.11 -0.36 -16.16
C LEU A 136 -16.89 -1.41 -15.37
N ALA A 137 -16.25 -2.08 -14.41
CA ALA A 137 -16.90 -3.06 -13.53
C ALA A 137 -17.95 -2.40 -12.62
N GLY A 138 -17.78 -1.11 -12.29
CA GLY A 138 -18.80 -0.34 -11.57
C GLY A 138 -18.28 0.40 -10.33
N ALA A 139 -16.97 0.69 -10.24
CA ALA A 139 -16.46 1.58 -9.21
C ALA A 139 -16.81 3.05 -9.53
N ASP A 140 -17.47 3.74 -8.60
CA ASP A 140 -17.79 5.16 -8.68
C ASP A 140 -16.69 6.06 -8.09
N ARG A 141 -15.78 5.47 -7.31
CA ARG A 141 -14.62 6.11 -6.67
C ARG A 141 -13.57 5.07 -6.30
N LEU A 142 -12.34 5.52 -6.13
CA LEU A 142 -11.26 4.73 -5.56
C LEU A 142 -10.65 5.36 -4.31
N LEU A 143 -10.31 4.52 -3.33
CA LEU A 143 -9.40 4.82 -2.24
C LEU A 143 -8.14 3.96 -2.43
N LEU A 144 -7.02 4.60 -2.76
CA LEU A 144 -5.74 3.97 -3.08
C LEU A 144 -4.71 4.29 -1.99
N LEU A 145 -3.68 3.46 -1.87
CA LEU A 145 -2.60 3.67 -0.91
C LEU A 145 -1.24 3.53 -1.61
N ASP A 146 -0.39 4.56 -1.45
CA ASP A 146 1.02 4.65 -1.92
C ASP A 146 1.27 4.06 -3.32
N LEU A 147 0.61 4.63 -4.33
CA LEU A 147 0.80 4.26 -5.72
C LEU A 147 2.28 4.32 -6.11
N HIS A 148 2.72 3.33 -6.90
CA HIS A 148 4.07 3.28 -7.44
C HIS A 148 4.47 4.58 -8.16
N ALA A 149 3.53 5.14 -8.91
CA ALA A 149 3.64 6.46 -9.52
C ALA A 149 2.34 7.23 -9.31
N GLU A 150 2.42 8.42 -8.71
CA GLU A 150 1.26 9.31 -8.47
C GLU A 150 0.48 9.64 -9.75
N ALA A 151 1.16 9.68 -10.91
CA ALA A 151 0.50 9.93 -12.20
C ALA A 151 -0.58 8.89 -12.57
N ILE A 152 -0.59 7.72 -11.91
CA ILE A 152 -1.63 6.70 -12.06
C ILE A 152 -3.00 7.23 -11.62
N GLU A 153 -3.08 8.21 -10.73
CA GLU A 153 -4.35 8.87 -10.36
C GLU A 153 -5.07 9.40 -11.61
N GLY A 154 -4.32 9.95 -12.57
CA GLY A 154 -4.86 10.43 -13.86
C GLY A 154 -5.33 9.33 -14.82
N PHE A 155 -5.23 8.05 -14.46
CA PHE A 155 -5.75 6.95 -15.26
C PHE A 155 -7.21 6.64 -14.96
N PHE A 156 -7.76 7.10 -13.84
CA PHE A 156 -9.14 6.85 -13.45
C PHE A 156 -10.03 8.01 -13.91
N ASP A 157 -11.17 7.66 -14.50
CA ASP A 157 -12.17 8.64 -14.95
C ASP A 157 -13.16 9.03 -13.83
N VAL A 158 -13.02 8.40 -12.66
CA VAL A 158 -13.84 8.62 -11.46
C VAL A 158 -12.97 9.24 -10.35
N PRO A 159 -13.59 9.93 -9.36
CA PRO A 159 -12.85 10.48 -8.23
C PRO A 159 -11.95 9.44 -7.58
N THR A 160 -10.71 9.83 -7.30
CA THR A 160 -9.69 8.94 -6.76
C THR A 160 -8.97 9.65 -5.63
N ASP A 161 -9.02 9.08 -4.45
CA ASP A 161 -8.30 9.54 -3.28
C ASP A 161 -7.08 8.65 -3.07
N HIS A 162 -5.88 9.23 -3.18
CA HIS A 162 -4.61 8.54 -3.00
C HIS A 162 -4.01 8.89 -1.63
N LEU A 163 -3.93 7.88 -0.77
CA LEU A 163 -3.46 8.01 0.60
C LEU A 163 -1.98 7.67 0.72
N SER A 164 -1.30 8.32 1.66
CA SER A 164 0.11 8.05 1.98
C SER A 164 0.28 7.57 3.44
N PRO A 165 1.03 6.47 3.67
CA PRO A 165 1.33 5.97 5.01
C PRO A 165 2.60 6.58 5.62
N HIS A 166 3.22 7.59 4.98
CA HIS A 166 4.54 8.09 5.39
C HIS A 166 4.58 8.57 6.85
N ARG A 167 3.46 9.11 7.36
CA ARG A 167 3.32 9.50 8.76
C ARG A 167 3.35 8.32 9.72
N ILE A 168 2.68 7.23 9.39
CA ILE A 168 2.70 5.99 10.19
C ILE A 168 4.13 5.45 10.27
N VAL A 169 4.84 5.46 9.15
CA VAL A 169 6.24 5.03 9.09
C VAL A 169 7.14 5.96 9.90
N ALA A 170 7.03 7.28 9.72
CA ALA A 170 7.83 8.25 10.46
C ALA A 170 7.58 8.17 11.97
N ASP A 171 6.32 8.08 12.40
CA ASP A 171 5.94 7.93 13.80
C ASP A 171 6.59 6.69 14.43
N HIS A 172 6.61 5.56 13.71
CA HIS A 172 7.31 4.36 14.17
C HIS A 172 8.82 4.56 14.25
N LEU A 173 9.45 5.13 13.23
CA LEU A 173 10.90 5.36 13.20
C LEU A 173 11.37 6.27 14.35
N ARG A 174 10.54 7.24 14.79
CA ARG A 174 10.85 8.06 15.98
C ARG A 174 11.00 7.23 17.26
N THR A 175 10.34 6.08 17.35
CA THR A 175 10.41 5.20 18.53
C THR A 175 11.69 4.36 18.60
N LEU A 176 12.41 4.22 17.48
CA LEU A 176 13.60 3.37 17.37
C LEU A 176 14.90 4.02 17.88
N ASN A 177 14.85 5.28 18.34
CA ASN A 177 16.00 6.03 18.86
C ASN A 177 17.24 5.95 17.96
N LEU A 178 17.05 6.16 16.65
CA LEU A 178 18.11 6.08 15.64
C LEU A 178 19.15 7.20 15.84
N GLN A 179 20.43 6.88 15.70
CA GLN A 179 21.52 7.85 15.86
C GLN A 179 21.99 8.36 14.51
N HIS A 180 22.09 9.68 14.39
CA HIS A 180 22.50 10.39 13.17
C HIS A 180 21.76 9.89 11.93
N LEU A 181 20.42 9.84 12.01
CA LEU A 181 19.57 9.30 10.95
C LEU A 181 19.87 9.93 9.57
N THR A 182 19.88 9.08 8.54
CA THR A 182 19.77 9.48 7.12
C THR A 182 18.66 8.66 6.46
N ILE A 183 17.75 9.34 5.77
CA ILE A 183 16.75 8.69 4.94
C ILE A 183 17.35 8.44 3.55
N VAL A 184 17.17 7.24 3.00
CA VAL A 184 17.78 6.85 1.73
C VAL A 184 16.69 6.57 0.71
N ALA A 185 16.68 7.33 -0.39
CA ALA A 185 15.92 7.00 -1.58
C ALA A 185 16.69 5.95 -2.39
N PRO A 186 16.07 4.83 -2.81
CA PRO A 186 16.78 3.77 -3.54
C PRO A 186 17.16 4.18 -4.96
N ASP A 187 16.37 5.05 -5.58
CA ASP A 187 16.66 5.72 -6.85
C ASP A 187 15.93 7.07 -6.94
N ALA A 188 16.07 7.75 -8.08
CA ALA A 188 15.43 9.03 -8.33
C ALA A 188 13.89 8.96 -8.31
N GLY A 189 13.28 7.82 -8.65
CA GLY A 189 11.84 7.63 -8.63
C GLY A 189 11.28 7.62 -7.21
N GLY A 190 12.00 7.01 -6.26
CA GLY A 190 11.66 7.00 -4.83
C GLY A 190 11.96 8.30 -4.08
N GLY A 191 12.55 9.31 -4.75
CA GLY A 191 13.04 10.54 -4.11
C GLY A 191 11.97 11.31 -3.33
N ARG A 192 10.80 11.55 -3.92
CA ARG A 192 9.71 12.29 -3.27
C ARG A 192 9.15 11.56 -2.04
N ARG A 193 9.11 10.24 -2.08
CA ARG A 193 8.68 9.39 -0.96
C ARG A 193 9.66 9.48 0.21
N ALA A 194 10.95 9.31 -0.09
CA ALA A 194 12.02 9.48 0.89
C ALA A 194 12.00 10.89 1.51
N GLU A 195 11.79 11.92 0.69
CA GLU A 195 11.69 13.31 1.14
C GLU A 195 10.49 13.54 2.08
N ALA A 196 9.33 12.98 1.77
CA ALA A 196 8.16 13.08 2.63
C ALA A 196 8.42 12.51 4.04
N VAL A 197 9.09 11.37 4.14
CA VAL A 197 9.48 10.77 5.44
C VAL A 197 10.59 11.59 6.11
N ALA A 198 11.59 12.03 5.36
CA ALA A 198 12.72 12.82 5.85
C ALA A 198 12.28 14.16 6.46
N ASN A 199 11.34 14.85 5.81
CA ASN A 199 10.78 16.12 6.30
C ASN A 199 10.07 15.94 7.64
N GLN A 200 9.32 14.84 7.83
CA GLN A 200 8.66 14.56 9.10
C GLN A 200 9.66 14.22 10.22
N LEU A 201 10.81 13.63 9.88
CA LEU A 201 11.85 13.25 10.83
C LEU A 201 12.95 14.32 10.97
N GLN A 202 12.88 15.41 10.19
CA GLN A 202 13.92 16.43 10.09
C GLN A 202 15.31 15.83 9.83
N ALA A 203 15.36 14.81 8.97
CA ALA A 203 16.56 14.04 8.66
C ALA A 203 17.11 14.39 7.26
N PRO A 204 18.43 14.32 7.04
CA PRO A 204 19.01 14.44 5.71
C PRO A 204 18.62 13.26 4.81
N ILE A 205 18.71 13.48 3.50
CA ILE A 205 18.42 12.49 2.47
C ILE A 205 19.71 12.09 1.76
N ALA A 206 19.84 10.81 1.44
CA ALA A 206 20.80 10.26 0.50
C ALA A 206 20.08 9.55 -0.65
N PHE A 207 20.74 9.43 -1.80
CA PHE A 207 20.20 8.81 -3.01
C PHE A 207 21.08 7.67 -3.47
N GLY A 208 20.50 6.49 -3.63
CA GLY A 208 21.07 5.42 -4.43
C GLY A 208 20.96 5.76 -5.91
N TYR A 209 21.95 5.37 -6.70
CA TYR A 209 21.83 5.34 -8.16
C TYR A 209 22.62 4.17 -8.73
N LYS A 210 22.05 3.56 -9.76
CA LYS A 210 22.63 2.40 -10.44
C LYS A 210 23.61 2.90 -11.49
N ARG A 211 24.86 2.45 -11.40
CA ARG A 211 25.87 2.64 -12.45
C ARG A 211 26.11 1.29 -13.13
N ARG A 212 25.88 1.23 -14.44
CA ARG A 212 26.35 0.11 -15.28
C ARG A 212 27.76 0.45 -15.73
N SER A 213 28.73 -0.40 -15.40
CA SER A 213 30.06 -0.32 -16.04
C SER A 213 29.91 -0.80 -17.47
N ALA A 214 30.66 -0.23 -18.41
CA ALA A 214 30.58 -0.60 -19.83
C ALA A 214 31.09 -2.04 -20.09
N ASP A 215 31.95 -2.55 -19.20
CA ASP A 215 32.65 -3.84 -19.35
C ASP A 215 32.15 -4.96 -18.41
N ASP A 216 31.25 -4.67 -17.46
CA ASP A 216 30.74 -5.67 -16.51
C ASP A 216 29.21 -5.79 -16.58
N GLU A 217 28.71 -7.03 -16.58
CA GLU A 217 27.29 -7.33 -16.29
C GLU A 217 26.91 -7.03 -14.82
N VAL A 218 27.88 -6.62 -13.99
CA VAL A 218 27.71 -6.38 -12.55
C VAL A 218 27.23 -4.95 -12.29
N GLU A 219 26.00 -4.83 -11.81
CA GLU A 219 25.42 -3.56 -11.37
C GLU A 219 26.08 -3.07 -10.07
N VAL A 220 26.72 -1.89 -10.12
CA VAL A 220 27.24 -1.21 -8.92
C VAL A 220 26.24 -0.14 -8.49
N ILE A 221 25.84 -0.18 -7.22
CA ILE A 221 25.02 0.86 -6.59
C ILE A 221 25.96 1.83 -5.90
N ALA A 222 25.95 3.09 -6.35
CA ALA A 222 26.59 4.18 -5.65
C ALA A 222 25.54 4.94 -4.83
N VAL A 223 25.97 5.48 -3.68
CA VAL A 223 25.12 6.31 -2.83
C VAL A 223 25.72 7.71 -2.76
N SER A 224 24.87 8.72 -2.97
CA SER A 224 25.18 10.15 -2.86
C SER A 224 24.51 10.71 -1.61
N GLY A 225 25.29 11.26 -0.69
CA GLY A 225 24.82 11.78 0.59
C GLY A 225 25.68 11.28 1.76
N ASP A 226 25.50 11.87 2.94
CA ASP A 226 26.22 11.45 4.14
C ASP A 226 25.53 10.24 4.78
N VAL A 227 26.24 9.10 4.79
CA VAL A 227 25.79 7.82 5.35
C VAL A 227 26.78 7.23 6.35
N LYS A 228 27.99 7.79 6.48
CA LYS A 228 29.06 7.18 7.27
C LYS A 228 28.85 7.40 8.76
N GLY A 229 28.81 6.32 9.54
CA GLY A 229 28.54 6.34 10.99
C GLY A 229 27.07 6.55 11.35
N ARG A 230 26.16 6.48 10.37
CA ARG A 230 24.75 6.88 10.48
C ARG A 230 23.83 5.69 10.44
N ASP A 231 22.71 5.75 11.15
CA ASP A 231 21.60 4.84 10.88
C ASP A 231 20.93 5.27 9.58
N CYS A 232 20.87 4.34 8.62
CA CYS A 232 20.26 4.60 7.32
C CYS A 232 18.92 3.89 7.22
N VAL A 233 17.87 4.60 6.83
CA VAL A 233 16.55 4.00 6.56
C VAL A 233 16.25 4.14 5.07
N VAL A 234 16.26 3.04 4.35
CA VAL A 234 15.81 3.00 2.94
C VAL A 234 14.30 3.08 2.92
N VAL A 235 13.72 4.03 2.20
CA VAL A 235 12.26 4.19 2.05
C VAL A 235 11.84 3.85 0.63
N GLU A 236 10.93 2.89 0.49
CA GLU A 236 10.44 2.38 -0.81
C GLU A 236 8.92 2.21 -0.80
N ASP A 237 8.27 2.14 -1.96
CA ASP A 237 6.86 1.72 -2.02
C ASP A 237 6.69 0.22 -1.82
N ILE A 238 7.42 -0.59 -2.61
CA ILE A 238 7.15 -2.02 -2.76
C ILE A 238 8.45 -2.82 -2.55
N ILE A 239 8.39 -3.83 -1.68
CA ILE A 239 9.41 -4.88 -1.63
C ILE A 239 8.88 -6.13 -2.34
N THR A 240 9.43 -6.46 -3.51
CA THR A 240 9.13 -7.72 -4.22
C THR A 240 10.16 -8.81 -3.91
N THR A 241 11.22 -8.92 -4.71
CA THR A 241 12.29 -9.92 -4.51
C THR A 241 13.35 -9.48 -3.50
N GLY A 242 13.34 -8.21 -3.09
CA GLY A 242 14.38 -7.62 -2.26
C GLY A 242 15.73 -7.40 -2.98
N SER A 243 15.87 -7.75 -4.26
CA SER A 243 17.17 -7.71 -4.95
C SER A 243 17.84 -6.34 -4.99
N THR A 244 17.12 -5.30 -5.42
CA THR A 244 17.68 -3.94 -5.52
C THR A 244 18.01 -3.38 -4.13
N ILE A 245 17.08 -3.50 -3.18
CA ILE A 245 17.25 -2.95 -1.83
C ILE A 245 18.34 -3.69 -1.03
N SER A 246 18.52 -5.00 -1.22
CA SER A 246 19.63 -5.75 -0.61
C SER A 246 21.00 -5.28 -1.12
N LYS A 247 21.14 -5.06 -2.44
CA LYS A 247 22.37 -4.50 -3.01
C LYS A 247 22.63 -3.09 -2.47
N LEU A 248 21.59 -2.28 -2.29
CA LEU A 248 21.69 -0.94 -1.72
C LEU A 248 22.12 -0.99 -0.25
N ALA A 249 21.55 -1.87 0.56
CA ALA A 249 21.96 -2.09 1.94
C ALA A 249 23.44 -2.45 2.04
N GLN A 250 23.92 -3.37 1.20
CA GLN A 250 25.34 -3.71 1.12
C GLN A 250 26.21 -2.52 0.70
N ALA A 251 25.74 -1.66 -0.21
CA ALA A 251 26.46 -0.45 -0.61
C ALA A 251 26.54 0.57 0.53
N LEU A 252 25.47 0.76 1.30
CA LEU A 252 25.44 1.61 2.49
C LEU A 252 26.44 1.12 3.55
N HIS A 253 26.46 -0.18 3.83
CA HIS A 253 27.44 -0.79 4.73
C HIS A 253 28.88 -0.58 4.27
N LYS A 254 29.16 -0.77 2.96
CA LYS A 254 30.48 -0.50 2.38
C LYS A 254 30.91 0.97 2.49
N GLN A 255 29.96 1.90 2.49
CA GLN A 255 30.22 3.32 2.72
C GLN A 255 30.28 3.71 4.21
N GLY A 256 30.12 2.74 5.11
CA GLY A 256 30.29 2.90 6.55
C GLY A 256 29.01 3.27 7.29
N ALA A 257 27.82 2.98 6.76
CA ALA A 257 26.58 3.05 7.55
C ALA A 257 26.68 2.21 8.82
N ARG A 258 26.09 2.69 9.93
CA ARG A 258 26.14 2.00 11.22
C ARG A 258 25.17 0.83 11.28
N ARG A 259 23.93 1.09 10.88
CA ARG A 259 22.85 0.10 10.71
C ARG A 259 22.01 0.49 9.52
N VAL A 260 21.42 -0.50 8.87
CA VAL A 260 20.54 -0.28 7.72
C VAL A 260 19.16 -0.85 8.03
N PHE A 261 18.15 0.00 7.94
CA PHE A 261 16.74 -0.34 8.07
C PHE A 261 16.08 -0.17 6.71
N ILE A 262 14.97 -0.89 6.50
CA ILE A 262 14.15 -0.74 5.30
C ILE A 262 12.73 -0.43 5.77
N ALA A 263 12.12 0.62 5.22
CA ALA A 263 10.73 0.94 5.38
C ALA A 263 10.04 0.88 4.01
N ALA A 264 8.98 0.09 3.88
CA ALA A 264 8.21 0.04 2.65
C ALA A 264 6.71 -0.11 2.86
N THR A 265 5.91 0.48 1.99
CA THR A 265 4.46 0.37 2.15
C THR A 265 3.98 -1.06 1.90
N HIS A 266 4.35 -1.66 0.77
CA HIS A 266 3.77 -2.90 0.28
C HIS A 266 4.73 -4.10 0.37
N PRO A 267 4.53 -5.03 1.31
CA PRO A 267 5.40 -6.20 1.50
C PRO A 267 5.03 -7.38 0.59
N VAL A 268 5.21 -7.25 -0.72
CA VAL A 268 4.94 -8.36 -1.67
C VAL A 268 5.86 -9.57 -1.42
N LEU A 269 7.12 -9.34 -1.05
CA LEU A 269 8.07 -10.32 -0.49
C LEU A 269 8.09 -11.69 -1.21
N THR A 270 8.20 -11.71 -2.53
CA THR A 270 8.19 -12.96 -3.33
C THR A 270 9.49 -13.76 -3.19
N GLY A 271 9.39 -15.09 -3.24
CA GLY A 271 10.55 -15.99 -3.21
C GLY A 271 11.33 -15.88 -1.89
N ASP A 272 12.66 -15.84 -2.00
CA ASP A 272 13.61 -15.76 -0.89
C ASP A 272 13.89 -14.32 -0.42
N ALA A 273 12.96 -13.38 -0.63
CA ALA A 273 13.15 -11.95 -0.34
C ALA A 273 13.62 -11.69 1.10
N VAL A 274 13.00 -12.34 2.09
CA VAL A 274 13.35 -12.18 3.51
C VAL A 274 14.77 -12.67 3.79
N GLU A 275 15.14 -13.85 3.29
CA GLU A 275 16.48 -14.41 3.44
C GLU A 275 17.54 -13.55 2.74
N ARG A 276 17.20 -12.96 1.59
CA ARG A 276 18.08 -12.03 0.88
C ARG A 276 18.33 -10.75 1.69
N LEU A 277 17.32 -10.22 2.37
CA LEU A 277 17.44 -9.05 3.24
C LEU A 277 18.30 -9.35 4.47
N LYS A 278 18.11 -10.52 5.10
CA LYS A 278 18.97 -10.99 6.21
C LYS A 278 20.44 -11.09 5.79
N ARG A 279 20.73 -11.72 4.64
CA ARG A 279 22.10 -11.82 4.10
C ARG A 279 22.71 -10.48 3.71
N ALA A 280 21.90 -9.44 3.54
CA ALA A 280 22.35 -8.07 3.30
C ALA A 280 22.58 -7.28 4.59
N ASP A 281 22.50 -7.94 5.76
CA ASP A 281 22.72 -7.35 7.08
C ASP A 281 21.79 -6.17 7.35
N VAL A 282 20.51 -6.33 6.97
CA VAL A 282 19.45 -5.38 7.30
C VAL A 282 19.00 -5.63 8.73
N GLU A 283 18.90 -4.59 9.53
CA GLU A 283 18.53 -4.66 10.95
C GLU A 283 17.04 -5.02 11.10
N GLN A 284 16.18 -4.31 10.36
CA GLN A 284 14.73 -4.44 10.45
C GLN A 284 14.07 -4.02 9.15
N VAL A 285 12.96 -4.68 8.83
CA VAL A 285 12.11 -4.41 7.66
C VAL A 285 10.74 -3.97 8.16
N ILE A 286 10.48 -2.67 8.12
CA ILE A 286 9.25 -2.02 8.59
C ILE A 286 8.30 -1.91 7.40
N VAL A 287 7.15 -2.56 7.48
CA VAL A 287 6.19 -2.60 6.38
C VAL A 287 4.77 -2.33 6.85
N THR A 288 3.83 -2.10 5.94
CA THR A 288 2.41 -2.03 6.32
C THR A 288 1.68 -3.35 6.12
N ASP A 289 0.48 -3.47 6.68
CA ASP A 289 -0.45 -4.57 6.42
C ASP A 289 -1.28 -4.42 5.13
N SER A 290 -0.86 -3.56 4.18
CA SER A 290 -1.53 -3.39 2.88
C SER A 290 -1.54 -4.64 2.00
N VAL A 291 -0.58 -5.53 2.19
CA VAL A 291 -0.48 -6.86 1.55
C VAL A 291 -0.29 -7.89 2.67
N PRO A 292 -1.02 -9.02 2.67
CA PRO A 292 -0.81 -10.06 3.66
C PRO A 292 0.57 -10.70 3.50
N ILE A 293 1.22 -10.98 4.64
CA ILE A 293 2.51 -11.67 4.66
C ILE A 293 2.28 -13.10 5.13
N ALA A 294 2.80 -14.06 4.36
CA ALA A 294 2.70 -15.48 4.69
C ALA A 294 3.35 -15.77 6.07
N ARG A 295 2.67 -16.57 6.90
CA ARG A 295 3.04 -16.80 8.31
C ARG A 295 4.45 -17.37 8.48
N GLU A 296 4.93 -18.16 7.52
CA GLU A 296 6.29 -18.70 7.52
C GLU A 296 7.39 -17.63 7.45
N LYS A 297 7.07 -16.41 7.00
CA LYS A 297 8.00 -15.25 6.99
C LYS A 297 7.97 -14.46 8.31
N LEU A 298 7.02 -14.74 9.19
CA LEU A 298 6.76 -14.01 10.45
C LEU A 298 7.10 -14.87 11.68
N GLY A 299 8.20 -15.62 11.62
CA GLY A 299 8.69 -16.41 12.75
C GLY A 299 9.05 -15.56 13.99
N PRO A 300 9.34 -16.19 15.14
CA PRO A 300 9.64 -15.49 16.40
C PRO A 300 10.83 -14.54 16.31
N ASP A 301 11.82 -14.84 15.46
CA ASP A 301 13.00 -14.01 15.19
C ASP A 301 12.84 -13.19 13.89
N SER A 302 11.61 -12.85 13.52
CA SER A 302 11.38 -12.09 12.30
C SER A 302 11.92 -10.67 12.42
N MET A 303 12.73 -10.27 11.43
CA MET A 303 13.16 -8.89 11.25
C MET A 303 12.03 -7.97 10.77
N ILE A 304 10.85 -8.51 10.46
CA ILE A 304 9.74 -7.77 9.87
C ILE A 304 8.87 -7.17 10.98
N THR A 305 8.59 -5.89 10.87
CA THR A 305 7.61 -5.19 11.72
C THR A 305 6.48 -4.67 10.85
N ILE A 306 5.25 -5.04 11.20
CA ILE A 306 4.05 -4.69 10.44
C ILE A 306 3.33 -3.54 11.15
N LEU A 307 3.15 -2.42 10.43
CA LEU A 307 2.41 -1.25 10.87
C LEU A 307 1.01 -1.29 10.23
N SER A 308 -0.04 -1.11 11.03
CA SER A 308 -1.38 -1.16 10.48
C SER A 308 -1.79 0.13 9.78
N VAL A 309 -2.27 0.04 8.55
CA VAL A 309 -2.92 1.14 7.81
C VAL A 309 -4.44 1.18 8.01
N ALA A 310 -5.00 0.22 8.76
CA ALA A 310 -6.43 0.21 9.09
C ALA A 310 -6.95 1.54 9.69
N PRO A 311 -6.23 2.24 10.62
CA PRO A 311 -6.69 3.54 11.12
C PRO A 311 -6.79 4.61 10.02
N LEU A 312 -5.82 4.64 9.10
CA LEU A 312 -5.79 5.60 8.00
C LEU A 312 -6.92 5.33 7.01
N LEU A 313 -7.12 4.07 6.64
CA LEU A 313 -8.18 3.66 5.72
C LEU A 313 -9.58 3.86 6.32
N ALA A 314 -9.78 3.54 7.60
CA ALA A 314 -11.05 3.77 8.29
C ALA A 314 -11.42 5.26 8.33
N GLU A 315 -10.49 6.13 8.71
CA GLU A 315 -10.74 7.59 8.73
C GLU A 315 -11.02 8.13 7.31
N ALA A 316 -10.31 7.63 6.29
CA ALA A 316 -10.57 8.01 4.91
C ALA A 316 -11.97 7.56 4.43
N ILE A 317 -12.38 6.33 4.75
CA ILE A 317 -13.71 5.78 4.45
C ILE A 317 -14.81 6.65 5.06
N ILE A 318 -14.69 7.02 6.34
CA ILE A 318 -15.67 7.87 7.01
C ILE A 318 -15.72 9.26 6.39
N ARG A 319 -14.57 9.86 6.07
CA ARG A 319 -14.54 11.17 5.41
C ARG A 319 -15.19 11.15 4.03
N VAL A 320 -14.94 10.10 3.24
CA VAL A 320 -15.59 9.91 1.93
C VAL A 320 -17.09 9.71 2.08
N HIS A 321 -17.53 8.96 3.09
CA HIS A 321 -18.94 8.73 3.37
C HIS A 321 -19.66 10.02 3.76
N GLU A 322 -19.09 10.76 4.70
CA GLU A 322 -19.64 12.01 5.27
C GLU A 322 -19.35 13.25 4.39
N ASN A 323 -18.74 13.08 3.22
CA ASN A 323 -18.30 14.16 2.32
C ASN A 323 -17.39 15.21 3.01
N ARG A 324 -16.57 14.76 3.96
CA ARG A 324 -15.53 15.57 4.63
C ARG A 324 -14.24 15.55 3.82
N SER A 325 -13.39 16.55 4.06
CA SER A 325 -12.10 16.66 3.37
C SER A 325 -11.16 15.51 3.72
N VAL A 326 -10.81 14.67 2.75
CA VAL A 326 -9.77 13.62 2.91
C VAL A 326 -8.38 14.25 3.03
N SER A 327 -8.13 15.37 2.34
CA SER A 327 -6.83 16.05 2.33
C SER A 327 -6.32 16.50 3.70
N GLU A 328 -7.23 16.69 4.67
CA GLU A 328 -6.87 17.03 6.06
C GLU A 328 -6.12 15.92 6.79
N LEU A 329 -6.18 14.68 6.31
CA LEU A 329 -5.41 13.55 6.86
C LEU A 329 -3.88 13.76 6.77
N PHE A 330 -3.45 14.61 5.83
CA PHE A 330 -2.05 14.84 5.51
C PHE A 330 -1.51 16.18 6.02
N ARG A 331 -2.31 16.91 6.82
CA ARG A 331 -1.87 18.14 7.50
C ARG A 331 -1.19 17.86 8.84
#